data_AF-A0A1C3KA30-F1
#
_entry.id   AF-A0A1C3KA30-F1
#
_cell.length_a   1.000
_cell.length_b   1.000
_cell.length_c   1.000
_cell.angle_alpha   90.00
_cell.angle_beta   90.00
_cell.angle_gamma   90.00
#
_symmetry.space_group_name_H-M   'P 1'
#
loop_
_entity.id
_entity.type
_entity.pdbx_description
1 polymer ?
#
loop_
_entity_poly.entity_id
_entity_poly.type
_entity_poly.pdbx_seq_one_letter_code
_entity_poly.pdbx_strand_id
1 'polypeptide(L)'
;MNFTLVSITSLLVIILHLVKNVFCLYERNGIPLCYSEFYEDKECLVGIGFGKVVNLYCPTDTLDNENNGVARFDNLDINNLNKCFNQMKKGANNEDRNDLKSIQTLVPDILINKSNKGSTYNMYIPHTIQETFIASCYCIDRGRQKAHKMNIQFSKNSKNQVKGCNFYFSENERKKYNSNSLEKNVNLKYENNCDINGEAEDIISFKCTAIDQNNNVIVLPSLCFHTVLTDNNEETQIEGLVNGVKVIPEPFFYHNDIITKNFLSYIFLPFRIQDNTKVKCVCTIADQVSANVYAGTLSLSLIKNFNLYPINSANNETTNEKNLTDHKNNQAQKGSSKIGQYSSFLFFILVLASICLSL
;
A
#
# COMPACT_ATOMS: atom_id res chain seq x y z
N MET A 1 17.46 52.60 1.60
CA MET A 1 16.41 51.77 0.96
C MET A 1 16.97 50.39 0.56
N ASN A 2 17.64 49.67 1.47
CA ASN A 2 18.27 48.37 1.19
C ASN A 2 18.17 47.35 2.35
N PHE A 3 17.61 47.74 3.51
CA PHE A 3 17.47 46.84 4.67
C PHE A 3 16.19 46.00 4.64
N THR A 4 15.12 46.49 4.02
CA THR A 4 13.84 45.78 3.90
C THR A 4 13.92 44.61 2.92
N LEU A 5 14.66 44.75 1.81
CA LEU A 5 14.79 43.70 0.79
C LEU A 5 15.56 42.47 1.31
N VAL A 6 16.62 42.69 2.10
CA VAL A 6 17.44 41.61 2.71
C VAL A 6 16.68 40.85 3.80
N SER A 7 15.81 41.55 4.52
CA SER A 7 14.95 40.92 5.54
C SER A 7 13.86 40.06 4.93
N ILE A 8 13.27 40.49 3.80
CA ILE A 8 12.22 39.74 3.09
C ILE A 8 12.81 38.49 2.44
N THR A 9 14.01 38.57 1.84
CA THR A 9 14.67 37.40 1.24
C THR A 9 15.10 36.37 2.28
N SER A 10 15.61 36.79 3.45
CA SER A 10 15.90 35.86 4.54
C SER A 10 14.64 35.19 5.08
N LEU A 11 13.54 35.93 5.23
CA LEU A 11 12.26 35.35 5.67
C LEU A 11 11.72 34.35 4.64
N LEU A 12 11.81 34.64 3.34
CA LEU A 12 11.44 33.71 2.27
C LEU A 12 12.31 32.47 2.25
N VAL A 13 13.61 32.57 2.50
CA VAL A 13 14.51 31.40 2.59
C VAL A 13 14.19 30.55 3.80
N ILE A 14 13.88 31.16 4.95
CA ILE A 14 13.47 30.45 6.17
C ILE A 14 12.10 29.79 5.96
N ILE A 15 11.14 30.46 5.34
CA ILE A 15 9.84 29.88 4.97
C ILE A 15 10.03 28.76 3.95
N LEU A 16 10.90 28.92 2.95
CA LEU A 16 11.21 27.84 2.01
C LEU A 16 11.86 26.66 2.72
N HIS A 17 12.78 26.88 3.66
CA HIS A 17 13.40 25.82 4.46
C HIS A 17 12.40 25.15 5.39
N LEU A 18 11.52 25.92 6.04
CA LEU A 18 10.44 25.40 6.86
C LEU A 18 9.42 24.61 6.02
N VAL A 19 8.97 25.13 4.88
CA VAL A 19 8.07 24.43 3.96
C VAL A 19 8.74 23.17 3.44
N LYS A 20 10.01 23.22 3.03
CA LYS A 20 10.75 22.03 2.56
C LYS A 20 10.92 20.98 3.67
N ASN A 21 11.20 21.40 4.90
CA ASN A 21 11.32 20.49 6.06
C ASN A 21 9.96 20.00 6.58
N VAL A 22 8.91 20.81 6.50
CA VAL A 22 7.54 20.45 6.87
C VAL A 22 6.94 19.51 5.84
N PHE A 23 7.21 19.66 4.54
CA PHE A 23 6.83 18.69 3.52
C PHE A 23 7.58 17.36 3.68
N CYS A 24 8.85 17.37 4.11
CA CYS A 24 9.55 16.15 4.50
C CYS A 24 8.98 15.49 5.76
N LEU A 25 8.44 16.28 6.71
CA LEU A 25 7.74 15.77 7.90
C LEU A 25 6.31 15.29 7.61
N TYR A 26 5.69 15.78 6.52
CA TYR A 26 4.35 15.41 6.05
C TYR A 26 4.35 14.30 4.98
N GLU A 27 5.48 13.59 4.76
CA GLU A 27 5.45 12.26 4.14
C GLU A 27 4.70 11.29 5.05
N ARG A 28 3.37 11.35 4.88
CA ARG A 28 2.31 10.54 5.48
C ARG A 28 2.72 9.08 5.65
N ASN A 29 2.48 8.57 6.86
CA ASN A 29 2.28 7.14 7.19
C ASN A 29 3.50 6.27 7.48
N GLY A 30 4.51 6.75 8.21
CA GLY A 30 5.44 5.86 8.93
C GLY A 30 6.15 4.84 8.03
N ILE A 31 6.50 5.26 6.81
CA ILE A 31 7.19 4.44 5.83
C ILE A 31 8.66 4.39 6.27
N PRO A 32 9.24 3.21 6.54
CA PRO A 32 10.68 3.10 6.72
C PRO A 32 11.34 3.41 5.39
N LEU A 33 11.73 4.66 5.20
CA LEU A 33 12.63 5.07 4.13
C LEU A 33 13.95 4.34 4.39
N CYS A 34 14.32 3.40 3.52
CA CYS A 34 15.70 2.94 3.42
C CYS A 34 16.49 4.08 2.75
N TYR A 35 16.65 5.19 3.46
CA TYR A 35 17.62 6.23 3.16
C TYR A 35 18.98 5.71 3.63
N SER A 36 19.40 4.53 3.14
CA SER A 36 20.80 4.17 3.27
C SER A 36 21.53 5.22 2.48
N GLU A 37 22.17 6.12 3.20
CA GLU A 37 22.92 7.24 2.68
C GLU A 37 23.78 6.72 1.53
N PHE A 38 23.53 7.22 0.31
CA PHE A 38 24.35 6.94 -0.87
C PHE A 38 25.84 7.30 -0.67
N TYR A 39 26.24 7.74 0.51
CA TYR A 39 27.60 8.07 0.94
C TYR A 39 28.39 6.86 1.45
N GLU A 40 27.77 5.82 2.01
CA GLU A 40 28.50 4.64 2.55
C GLU A 40 28.19 3.36 1.77
N ASP A 41 29.14 2.42 1.73
CA ASP A 41 28.98 1.09 1.11
C ASP A 41 28.26 0.13 2.07
N LYS A 42 27.02 0.46 2.41
CA LYS A 42 26.18 -0.33 3.32
C LYS A 42 25.08 -1.06 2.58
N GLU A 43 24.87 -2.32 2.95
CA GLU A 43 23.70 -3.09 2.53
C GLU A 43 22.42 -2.48 3.12
N CYS A 44 21.40 -2.26 2.29
CA CYS A 44 20.05 -1.90 2.76
C CYS A 44 19.23 -3.17 2.92
N LEU A 45 18.64 -3.38 4.10
CA LEU A 45 17.70 -4.46 4.37
C LEU A 45 16.31 -3.87 4.63
N VAL A 46 15.33 -4.25 3.82
CA VAL A 46 13.94 -3.80 3.96
C VAL A 46 13.02 -4.98 4.24
N GLY A 47 12.35 -4.96 5.40
CA GLY A 47 11.31 -5.91 5.75
C GLY A 47 9.95 -5.48 5.22
N ILE A 48 9.32 -6.33 4.42
CA ILE A 48 8.06 -6.03 3.75
C ILE A 48 7.02 -7.13 4.01
N GLY A 49 5.75 -6.74 4.14
CA GLY A 49 4.63 -7.67 4.36
C GLY A 49 3.32 -7.15 3.77
N PHE A 50 2.32 -8.03 3.75
CA PHE A 50 0.98 -7.76 3.24
C PHE A 50 0.35 -6.47 3.82
N GLY A 51 -0.37 -5.73 2.98
CA GLY A 51 -1.15 -4.55 3.36
C GLY A 51 -0.32 -3.27 3.54
N LYS A 52 0.98 -3.32 3.26
CA LYS A 52 1.88 -2.16 3.31
C LYS A 52 2.28 -1.74 1.90
N VAL A 53 2.25 -0.43 1.66
CA VAL A 53 2.93 0.20 0.52
C VAL A 53 4.37 0.45 0.92
N VAL A 54 5.31 0.12 0.04
CA VAL A 54 6.74 0.37 0.25
C VAL A 54 7.28 1.19 -0.91
N ASN A 55 7.97 2.27 -0.58
CA ASN A 55 8.62 3.15 -1.53
C ASN A 55 10.11 2.87 -1.50
N LEU A 56 10.62 2.31 -2.60
CA LEU A 56 12.03 1.97 -2.75
C LEU A 56 12.65 2.90 -3.77
N TYR A 57 13.74 3.55 -3.37
CA TYR A 57 14.57 4.32 -4.30
C TYR A 57 15.73 3.46 -4.77
N CYS A 58 15.79 3.23 -6.07
CA CYS A 58 16.84 2.51 -6.75
C CYS A 58 17.17 3.27 -8.02
N PRO A 59 18.33 3.97 -8.11
CA PRO A 59 18.72 4.67 -9.31
C PRO A 59 18.68 3.71 -10.49
N THR A 60 17.86 4.05 -11.48
CA THR A 60 17.93 3.41 -12.80
C THR A 60 18.90 4.21 -13.65
N ASP A 61 19.83 3.51 -14.29
CA ASP A 61 20.58 4.04 -15.43
C ASP A 61 19.61 4.66 -16.43
N THR A 62 19.41 5.96 -16.32
CA THR A 62 18.59 6.79 -17.22
C THR A 62 19.46 7.48 -18.24
N LEU A 63 20.77 7.28 -18.13
CA LEU A 63 21.76 7.78 -19.03
C LEU A 63 22.35 6.57 -19.76
N ASP A 64 21.98 6.43 -21.04
CA ASP A 64 22.80 5.78 -22.06
C ASP A 64 24.10 6.59 -22.28
N ASN A 65 24.72 7.08 -21.22
CA ASN A 65 25.93 7.88 -21.32
C ASN A 65 27.11 6.93 -21.39
N GLU A 66 27.60 6.76 -22.61
CA GLU A 66 28.97 6.70 -23.16
C GLU A 66 30.20 6.61 -22.22
N ASN A 67 30.08 6.80 -20.91
CA ASN A 67 31.13 6.51 -19.95
C ASN A 67 30.91 5.13 -19.35
N ASN A 68 31.75 4.19 -19.80
CA ASN A 68 31.96 2.83 -19.26
C ASN A 68 32.47 2.80 -17.81
N GLY A 69 31.97 3.68 -16.94
CA GLY A 69 32.35 3.72 -15.52
C GLY A 69 31.93 2.43 -14.83
N VAL A 70 32.89 1.68 -14.31
CA VAL A 70 32.64 0.47 -13.53
C VAL A 70 32.03 0.88 -12.20
N ALA A 71 30.80 0.43 -11.94
CA ALA A 71 30.15 0.69 -10.66
C ALA A 71 30.69 -0.25 -9.59
N ARG A 72 30.96 0.27 -8.39
CA ARG A 72 31.56 -0.50 -7.30
C ARG A 72 30.69 -0.55 -6.06
N PHE A 73 30.76 -1.66 -5.34
CA PHE A 73 30.24 -1.82 -3.98
C PHE A 73 31.32 -2.51 -3.15
N ASP A 74 31.72 -1.90 -2.03
CA ASP A 74 32.80 -2.40 -1.18
C ASP A 74 34.11 -2.63 -1.96
N ASN A 75 34.46 -1.66 -2.81
CA ASN A 75 35.60 -1.70 -3.75
C ASN A 75 35.58 -2.85 -4.79
N LEU A 76 34.51 -3.65 -4.85
CA LEU A 76 34.35 -4.71 -5.84
C LEU A 76 33.55 -4.19 -7.03
N ASP A 77 34.03 -4.50 -8.23
CA ASP A 77 33.37 -4.18 -9.49
C ASP A 77 32.08 -5.00 -9.62
N ILE A 78 30.92 -4.33 -9.67
CA ILE A 78 29.61 -4.96 -9.77
C ILE A 78 29.20 -5.06 -11.25
N ASN A 79 28.97 -6.29 -11.70
CA ASN A 79 28.47 -6.57 -13.05
C ASN A 79 26.94 -6.37 -13.14
N ASN A 80 26.44 -6.25 -14.36
CA ASN A 80 25.04 -5.92 -14.63
C ASN A 80 24.04 -7.07 -14.42
N LEU A 81 24.47 -8.22 -13.91
CA LEU A 81 23.64 -9.43 -13.92
C LEU A 81 22.58 -9.45 -12.82
N ASN A 82 22.78 -8.76 -11.69
CA ASN A 82 21.85 -8.77 -10.54
C ASN A 82 21.22 -7.38 -10.30
N LYS A 83 20.65 -6.77 -11.34
CA LYS A 83 20.06 -5.42 -11.29
C LYS A 83 18.62 -5.45 -10.77
N CYS A 84 18.36 -4.65 -9.73
CA CYS A 84 17.00 -4.45 -9.22
C CYS A 84 16.09 -3.82 -10.30
N PHE A 85 14.84 -4.21 -10.51
CA PHE A 85 14.05 -5.30 -9.90
C PHE A 85 13.76 -6.42 -10.91
N ASN A 86 14.48 -6.43 -12.03
CA ASN A 86 14.28 -7.39 -13.12
C ASN A 86 15.10 -8.67 -12.93
N GLN A 87 16.22 -8.57 -12.23
CA GLN A 87 17.14 -9.68 -11.97
C GLN A 87 17.52 -9.63 -10.50
N MET A 88 16.81 -10.41 -9.70
CA MET A 88 17.03 -10.52 -8.26
C MET A 88 17.36 -11.97 -7.92
N LYS A 89 18.29 -12.14 -6.98
CA LYS A 89 18.62 -13.44 -6.40
C LYS A 89 17.67 -13.74 -5.24
N LYS A 90 16.92 -14.84 -5.32
CA LYS A 90 16.08 -15.31 -4.21
C LYS A 90 16.94 -16.13 -3.23
N GLY A 91 17.18 -15.59 -2.05
CA GLY A 91 17.74 -16.30 -0.91
C GLY A 91 16.65 -16.96 -0.09
N ALA A 92 16.71 -18.29 0.01
CA ALA A 92 15.99 -19.07 1.01
C ALA A 92 17.03 -20.02 1.61
N ASN A 93 17.60 -19.67 2.76
CA ASN A 93 18.56 -20.49 3.50
C ASN A 93 19.84 -20.89 2.73
N ASN A 94 20.90 -20.07 2.77
CA ASN A 94 22.31 -20.42 2.44
C ASN A 94 22.63 -21.18 1.13
N GLU A 95 21.66 -21.55 0.30
CA GLU A 95 21.87 -22.14 -1.01
C GLU A 95 21.77 -21.02 -2.05
N ASP A 96 22.93 -20.60 -2.51
CA ASP A 96 23.13 -19.70 -3.64
C ASP A 96 22.63 -20.33 -4.94
N ARG A 97 21.31 -20.46 -5.12
CA ARG A 97 20.76 -20.70 -6.45
C ARG A 97 20.95 -19.42 -7.26
N ASN A 98 21.82 -19.48 -8.26
CA ASN A 98 22.16 -18.38 -9.16
C ASN A 98 21.04 -18.03 -10.17
N ASP A 99 19.82 -18.50 -9.93
CA ASP A 99 18.67 -18.23 -10.79
C ASP A 99 18.14 -16.82 -10.51
N LEU A 100 18.53 -15.88 -11.38
CA LEU A 100 18.05 -14.51 -11.37
C LEU A 100 16.62 -14.47 -11.90
N LYS A 101 15.72 -13.87 -11.13
CA LYS A 101 14.30 -13.73 -11.48
C LYS A 101 13.83 -12.30 -11.26
N SER A 102 12.85 -11.85 -12.03
CA SER A 102 12.21 -10.57 -11.76
C SER A 102 11.41 -10.64 -10.47
N ILE A 103 11.22 -9.48 -9.84
CA ILE A 103 10.40 -9.38 -8.63
C ILE A 103 8.97 -9.89 -8.86
N GLN A 104 8.37 -9.67 -10.05
CA GLN A 104 7.03 -10.18 -10.36
C GLN A 104 6.99 -11.71 -10.51
N THR A 105 8.10 -12.35 -10.88
CA THR A 105 8.21 -13.82 -10.88
C THR A 105 8.42 -14.36 -9.47
N LEU A 106 9.15 -13.65 -8.62
CA LEU A 106 9.39 -14.03 -7.23
C LEU A 106 8.15 -13.85 -6.34
N VAL A 107 7.40 -12.78 -6.59
CA VAL A 107 6.15 -12.41 -5.93
C VAL A 107 5.09 -12.21 -7.01
N PRO A 108 4.37 -13.28 -7.41
CA PRO A 108 3.20 -13.15 -8.26
C PRO A 108 2.20 -12.15 -7.66
N ASP A 109 1.52 -11.38 -8.52
CA ASP A 109 0.52 -10.36 -8.14
C ASP A 109 1.05 -9.12 -7.39
N ILE A 110 2.38 -8.95 -7.29
CA ILE A 110 2.93 -7.69 -6.80
C ILE A 110 2.57 -6.55 -7.76
N LEU A 111 2.06 -5.45 -7.21
CA LEU A 111 1.76 -4.25 -7.99
C LEU A 111 2.90 -3.26 -7.80
N ILE A 112 3.45 -2.77 -8.92
CA ILE A 112 4.61 -1.90 -8.93
C ILE A 112 4.27 -0.69 -9.78
N ASN A 113 4.28 0.50 -9.15
CA ASN A 113 4.21 1.76 -9.85
C ASN A 113 5.58 2.45 -9.83
N LYS A 114 6.16 2.68 -11.00
CA LYS A 114 7.46 3.32 -11.18
C LYS A 114 7.24 4.81 -11.44
N SER A 115 7.88 5.68 -10.66
CA SER A 115 7.85 7.12 -10.90
C SER A 115 8.40 7.49 -12.29
N ASN A 116 7.95 8.62 -12.86
CA ASN A 116 8.37 9.10 -14.18
C ASN A 116 9.90 9.34 -14.31
N LYS A 117 10.59 9.62 -13.19
CA LYS A 117 12.06 9.75 -13.14
C LYS A 117 12.80 8.41 -13.01
N GLY A 118 12.03 7.32 -13.01
CA GLY A 118 12.47 5.93 -13.03
C GLY A 118 13.19 5.39 -11.80
N SER A 119 13.51 6.23 -10.83
CA SER A 119 14.35 5.82 -9.69
C SER A 119 13.55 5.45 -8.45
N THR A 120 12.27 5.86 -8.34
CA THR A 120 11.40 5.48 -7.23
C THR A 120 10.38 4.45 -7.67
N TYR A 121 10.25 3.39 -6.89
CA TYR A 121 9.35 2.26 -7.08
C TYR A 121 8.40 2.17 -5.89
N ASN A 122 7.11 2.37 -6.14
CA ASN A 122 6.06 2.13 -5.15
C ASN A 122 5.58 0.71 -5.34
N MET A 123 5.62 -0.10 -4.30
CA MET A 123 5.26 -1.51 -4.34
C MET A 123 4.13 -1.80 -3.37
N TYR A 124 3.14 -2.55 -3.85
CA TYR A 124 2.09 -3.10 -3.04
C TYR A 124 2.18 -4.62 -3.01
N ILE A 125 2.09 -5.17 -1.80
CA ILE A 125 2.55 -6.52 -1.49
C ILE A 125 1.32 -7.41 -1.29
N PRO A 126 1.15 -8.46 -2.12
CA PRO A 126 -0.05 -9.27 -2.08
C PRO A 126 -0.05 -10.20 -0.87
N HIS A 127 -1.23 -10.64 -0.48
CA HIS A 127 -1.41 -11.61 0.61
C HIS A 127 -0.98 -13.04 0.21
N THR A 128 -0.71 -13.29 -1.07
CA THR A 128 -0.42 -14.60 -1.68
C THR A 128 0.99 -15.13 -1.40
N ILE A 129 1.83 -14.37 -0.67
CA ILE A 129 3.18 -14.78 -0.29
C ILE A 129 3.13 -15.96 0.70
N GLN A 130 3.51 -17.15 0.21
CA GLN A 130 3.36 -18.41 0.93
C GLN A 130 4.49 -18.71 1.93
N GLU A 131 5.67 -18.13 1.72
CA GLU A 131 6.86 -18.34 2.53
C GLU A 131 7.64 -17.03 2.70
N THR A 132 8.35 -16.90 3.82
CA THR A 132 9.25 -15.76 4.06
C THR A 132 10.56 -16.01 3.32
N PHE A 133 11.04 -15.04 2.54
CA PHE A 133 12.31 -15.13 1.81
C PHE A 133 12.95 -13.77 1.62
N ILE A 134 14.24 -13.75 1.25
CA ILE A 134 14.97 -12.52 0.93
C ILE A 134 15.25 -12.49 -0.57
N ALA A 135 15.00 -11.35 -1.23
CA ALA A 135 15.43 -11.10 -2.59
C ALA A 135 16.53 -10.04 -2.57
N SER A 136 17.68 -10.36 -3.14
CA SER A 136 18.87 -9.51 -3.13
C SER A 136 19.22 -9.05 -4.54
N CYS A 137 19.54 -7.77 -4.71
CA CYS A 137 19.96 -7.19 -5.99
C CYS A 137 20.82 -5.92 -5.76
N TYR A 138 21.37 -5.38 -6.84
CA TYR A 138 22.12 -4.12 -6.83
C TYR A 138 21.35 -3.00 -7.52
N CYS A 139 21.33 -1.84 -6.87
CA CYS A 139 20.98 -0.56 -7.46
C CYS A 139 22.26 0.11 -7.96
N ILE A 140 22.34 0.39 -9.26
CA ILE A 140 23.55 0.84 -9.92
C ILE A 140 23.38 2.31 -10.31
N ASP A 141 24.27 3.16 -9.81
CA ASP A 141 24.41 4.56 -10.20
C ASP A 141 25.74 4.75 -10.93
N ARG A 142 25.73 4.60 -12.26
CA ARG A 142 26.94 4.80 -13.09
C ARG A 142 27.40 6.25 -13.13
N GLY A 143 26.52 7.22 -12.93
CA GLY A 143 26.90 8.63 -12.83
C GLY A 143 27.83 8.89 -11.65
N ARG A 144 27.66 8.11 -10.57
CA ARG A 144 28.53 8.15 -9.39
C ARG A 144 29.53 6.99 -9.31
N GLN A 145 29.56 6.11 -10.31
CA GLN A 145 30.34 4.85 -10.31
C GLN A 145 30.14 4.01 -9.05
N LYS A 146 28.92 4.02 -8.50
CA LYS A 146 28.59 3.38 -7.23
C LYS A 146 27.44 2.39 -7.40
N ALA A 147 27.52 1.28 -6.67
CA ALA A 147 26.46 0.29 -6.56
C ALA A 147 26.06 0.13 -5.09
N HIS A 148 24.78 -0.17 -4.86
CA HIS A 148 24.23 -0.40 -3.53
C HIS A 148 23.50 -1.73 -3.51
N LYS A 149 23.85 -2.59 -2.56
CA LYS A 149 23.15 -3.87 -2.36
C LYS A 149 21.86 -3.65 -1.60
N MET A 150 20.74 -4.05 -2.21
CA MET A 150 19.42 -4.03 -1.62
C MET A 150 18.96 -5.46 -1.37
N ASN A 151 18.61 -5.73 -0.11
CA ASN A 151 18.01 -6.97 0.36
C ASN A 151 16.56 -6.69 0.78
N ILE A 152 15.61 -7.39 0.16
CA ILE A 152 14.18 -7.23 0.44
C ILE A 152 13.66 -8.51 1.06
N GLN A 153 13.29 -8.45 2.33
CA GLN A 153 12.69 -9.57 3.04
C GLN A 153 11.17 -9.54 2.88
N PHE A 154 10.63 -10.48 2.11
CA PHE A 154 9.20 -10.69 1.97
C PHE A 154 8.72 -11.61 3.08
N SER A 155 7.73 -11.17 3.86
CA SER A 155 7.14 -11.95 4.94
C SER A 155 5.92 -12.73 4.48
N LYS A 156 5.83 -14.01 4.87
CA LYS A 156 4.60 -14.80 4.72
C LYS A 156 3.42 -14.10 5.42
N ASN A 157 2.26 -14.05 4.77
CA ASN A 157 1.03 -13.65 5.45
C ASN A 157 0.52 -14.79 6.33
N SER A 158 0.78 -14.71 7.64
CA SER A 158 0.35 -15.72 8.63
C SER A 158 -0.78 -15.27 9.54
N LYS A 159 -1.12 -13.98 9.54
CA LYS A 159 -2.03 -13.36 10.51
C LYS A 159 -3.38 -12.95 9.92
N ASN A 160 -3.41 -12.54 8.66
CA ASN A 160 -4.59 -11.95 8.06
C ASN A 160 -5.27 -12.97 7.17
N GLN A 161 -6.43 -13.45 7.62
CA GLN A 161 -7.32 -14.29 6.83
C GLN A 161 -7.98 -13.43 5.76
N VAL A 162 -7.42 -13.45 4.55
CA VAL A 162 -8.01 -12.78 3.38
C VAL A 162 -8.99 -13.74 2.73
N LYS A 163 -10.28 -13.40 2.77
CA LYS A 163 -11.31 -14.07 1.97
C LYS A 163 -11.52 -13.29 0.69
N GLY A 164 -12.09 -13.90 -0.34
CA GLY A 164 -12.34 -13.18 -1.57
C GLY A 164 -12.48 -14.09 -2.76
N CYS A 165 -12.36 -13.51 -3.95
CA CYS A 165 -12.54 -14.24 -5.20
C CYS A 165 -11.36 -13.97 -6.13
N ASN A 166 -10.82 -15.05 -6.69
CA ASN A 166 -9.85 -15.02 -7.78
C ASN A 166 -10.52 -15.59 -9.05
N PHE A 167 -10.97 -14.69 -9.91
CA PHE A 167 -11.50 -15.04 -11.22
C PHE A 167 -10.37 -15.28 -12.22
N TYR A 168 -10.46 -16.37 -12.97
CA TYR A 168 -9.49 -16.70 -13.99
C TYR A 168 -10.13 -17.46 -15.15
N PHE A 169 -9.44 -17.52 -16.28
CA PHE A 169 -9.81 -18.35 -17.42
C PHE A 169 -8.64 -19.26 -17.81
N SER A 170 -8.95 -20.54 -18.03
CA SER A 170 -8.04 -21.51 -18.64
C SER A 170 -8.84 -22.60 -19.34
N GLU A 171 -8.45 -22.93 -20.58
CA GLU A 171 -9.12 -23.96 -21.38
C GLU A 171 -8.86 -25.38 -20.87
N ASN A 172 -7.63 -25.65 -20.44
CA ASN A 172 -7.10 -26.99 -20.17
C ASN A 172 -6.87 -27.25 -18.67
N GLU A 173 -7.11 -26.25 -17.81
CA GLU A 173 -6.75 -26.34 -16.41
C GLU A 173 -7.95 -26.12 -15.48
N ARG A 174 -8.43 -27.22 -14.88
CA ARG A 174 -8.77 -27.19 -13.44
C ARG A 174 -7.47 -27.22 -12.62
N LYS A 175 -6.46 -26.42 -12.95
CA LYS A 175 -5.27 -26.34 -12.10
C LYS A 175 -5.80 -25.88 -10.76
N LYS A 176 -5.65 -26.78 -9.79
CA LYS A 176 -5.84 -26.54 -8.37
C LYS A 176 -5.05 -25.28 -8.02
N TYR A 177 -5.67 -24.11 -8.05
CA TYR A 177 -5.46 -23.12 -6.99
C TYR A 177 -6.08 -23.70 -5.70
N ASN A 178 -5.72 -24.94 -5.33
CA ASN A 178 -5.96 -25.49 -4.00
C ASN A 178 -4.66 -25.24 -3.23
N SER A 179 -4.49 -24.02 -2.77
CA SER A 179 -3.40 -23.67 -1.86
C SER A 179 -3.98 -22.92 -0.67
N ASN A 180 -4.65 -23.63 0.25
CA ASN A 180 -4.95 -23.17 1.62
C ASN A 180 -5.42 -21.71 1.79
N SER A 181 -6.06 -21.11 0.78
CA SER A 181 -6.49 -19.72 0.78
C SER A 181 -7.98 -19.67 1.04
N LEU A 182 -8.41 -18.77 1.91
CA LEU A 182 -9.83 -18.43 2.09
C LEU A 182 -10.40 -17.71 0.86
N GLU A 183 -9.57 -17.43 -0.15
CA GLU A 183 -9.99 -17.02 -1.49
C GLU A 183 -10.61 -18.18 -2.28
N LYS A 184 -11.78 -17.91 -2.86
CA LYS A 184 -12.47 -18.79 -3.81
C LYS A 184 -11.90 -18.57 -5.20
N ASN A 185 -11.38 -19.63 -5.82
CA ASN A 185 -10.88 -19.60 -7.19
C ASN A 185 -12.02 -19.96 -8.15
N VAL A 186 -12.38 -19.04 -9.04
CA VAL A 186 -13.54 -19.14 -9.92
C VAL A 186 -13.07 -19.17 -11.38
N ASN A 187 -13.23 -20.32 -12.03
CA ASN A 187 -12.96 -20.44 -13.46
C ASN A 187 -14.17 -19.94 -14.25
N LEU A 188 -14.01 -18.82 -14.95
CA LEU A 188 -15.07 -18.12 -15.67
C LEU A 188 -15.70 -18.93 -16.83
N LYS A 189 -15.07 -20.03 -17.25
CA LYS A 189 -15.65 -20.97 -18.22
C LYS A 189 -16.84 -21.76 -17.63
N TYR A 190 -16.86 -21.96 -16.31
CA TYR A 190 -17.82 -22.87 -15.64
C TYR A 190 -18.71 -22.17 -14.62
N GLU A 191 -18.19 -21.12 -13.96
CA GLU A 191 -18.90 -20.38 -12.92
C GLU A 191 -18.58 -18.90 -13.08
N ASN A 192 -19.59 -18.04 -12.94
CA ASN A 192 -19.47 -16.60 -13.15
C ASN A 192 -19.85 -15.78 -11.92
N ASN A 193 -20.15 -16.39 -10.78
CA ASN A 193 -20.57 -15.66 -9.59
C ASN A 193 -19.70 -16.05 -8.40
N CYS A 194 -19.43 -15.08 -7.54
CA CYS A 194 -18.74 -15.30 -6.29
C CYS A 194 -19.36 -14.43 -5.20
N ASP A 195 -20.14 -15.04 -4.33
CA ASP A 195 -20.75 -14.36 -3.18
C ASP A 195 -19.83 -14.44 -1.95
N ILE A 196 -19.60 -13.28 -1.34
CA ILE A 196 -18.83 -13.12 -0.11
C ILE A 196 -19.70 -12.33 0.88
N ASN A 197 -19.81 -12.85 2.10
CA ASN A 197 -20.35 -12.09 3.23
C ASN A 197 -19.20 -11.39 3.93
N GLY A 198 -19.24 -10.07 4.06
CA GLY A 198 -18.27 -9.24 4.75
C GLY A 198 -18.79 -8.78 6.10
N GLU A 199 -18.09 -9.15 7.15
CA GLU A 199 -18.33 -8.74 8.54
C GLU A 199 -17.27 -7.72 8.95
N ALA A 200 -17.43 -7.14 10.13
CA ALA A 200 -16.47 -6.15 10.63
C ALA A 200 -15.05 -6.72 10.73
N GLU A 201 -14.07 -5.87 10.44
CA GLU A 201 -12.62 -6.18 10.45
C GLU A 201 -12.16 -7.22 9.41
N ASP A 202 -13.06 -7.74 8.58
CA ASP A 202 -12.68 -8.61 7.48
C ASP A 202 -11.84 -7.90 6.43
N ILE A 203 -10.97 -8.69 5.79
CA ILE A 203 -10.20 -8.27 4.63
C ILE A 203 -10.68 -9.09 3.45
N ILE A 204 -11.27 -8.42 2.46
CA ILE A 204 -11.82 -9.07 1.27
C ILE A 204 -10.98 -8.71 0.07
N SER A 205 -10.56 -9.70 -0.71
CA SER A 205 -9.88 -9.53 -1.98
C SER A 205 -10.81 -9.71 -3.18
N PHE A 206 -10.52 -8.95 -4.22
CA PHE A 206 -11.06 -9.14 -5.56
C PHE A 206 -9.90 -9.23 -6.54
N LYS A 207 -9.78 -10.39 -7.18
CA LYS A 207 -8.68 -10.69 -8.09
C LYS A 207 -9.22 -11.19 -9.44
N CYS A 208 -8.61 -10.68 -10.49
CA CYS A 208 -8.81 -11.12 -11.87
C CYS A 208 -7.45 -11.50 -12.46
N THR A 209 -7.32 -12.72 -12.97
CA THR A 209 -6.04 -13.26 -13.44
C THR A 209 -6.14 -13.72 -14.90
N ALA A 210 -5.40 -13.06 -15.79
CA ALA A 210 -5.11 -13.61 -17.11
C ALA A 210 -3.94 -14.60 -17.01
N ILE A 211 -4.24 -15.90 -17.16
CA ILE A 211 -3.21 -16.96 -17.12
C ILE A 211 -2.43 -17.02 -18.44
N ASP A 212 -3.13 -16.85 -19.56
CA ASP A 212 -2.52 -16.79 -20.89
C ASP A 212 -2.00 -15.38 -21.19
N GLN A 213 -0.88 -15.29 -21.90
CA GLN A 213 -0.28 -14.02 -22.32
C GLN A 213 -1.17 -13.24 -23.30
N ASN A 214 -2.08 -13.93 -24.01
CA ASN A 214 -3.03 -13.32 -24.96
C ASN A 214 -4.35 -12.90 -24.30
N ASN A 215 -4.51 -13.14 -23.01
CA ASN A 215 -5.72 -12.77 -22.28
C ASN A 215 -5.57 -11.40 -21.65
N ASN A 216 -6.67 -10.66 -21.67
CA ASN A 216 -6.78 -9.33 -21.10
C ASN A 216 -7.85 -9.27 -20.03
N VAL A 217 -7.58 -8.56 -18.94
CA VAL A 217 -8.50 -8.29 -17.85
C VAL A 217 -9.07 -6.88 -17.98
N ILE A 218 -10.39 -6.78 -17.87
CA ILE A 218 -11.16 -5.55 -17.73
C ILE A 218 -11.98 -5.67 -16.45
N VAL A 219 -12.00 -4.61 -15.64
CA VAL A 219 -12.76 -4.57 -14.38
C VAL A 219 -13.79 -3.46 -14.41
N LEU A 220 -14.98 -3.75 -13.89
CA LEU A 220 -16.06 -2.79 -13.72
C LEU A 220 -16.58 -2.80 -12.27
N PRO A 221 -16.53 -1.68 -11.54
CA PRO A 221 -15.90 -0.41 -11.92
C PRO A 221 -14.38 -0.53 -12.02
N SER A 222 -13.72 0.29 -12.84
CA SER A 222 -12.28 0.17 -13.14
C SER A 222 -11.36 0.27 -11.92
N LEU A 223 -11.86 0.82 -10.81
CA LEU A 223 -11.14 0.97 -9.54
C LEU A 223 -11.80 0.21 -8.39
N CYS A 224 -12.50 -0.90 -8.65
CA CYS A 224 -13.03 -1.75 -7.57
C CYS A 224 -11.94 -2.07 -6.53
N PHE A 225 -12.11 -1.87 -5.22
CA PHE A 225 -13.29 -1.47 -4.46
C PHE A 225 -13.45 0.03 -4.18
N HIS A 226 -12.57 0.91 -4.67
CA HIS A 226 -12.71 2.36 -4.45
C HIS A 226 -14.08 2.83 -4.95
N THR A 227 -14.43 2.39 -6.16
CA THR A 227 -15.79 2.46 -6.71
C THR A 227 -16.39 1.07 -6.83
N VAL A 228 -17.68 0.96 -6.56
CA VAL A 228 -18.43 -0.31 -6.61
C VAL A 228 -19.77 -0.09 -7.30
N LEU A 229 -20.36 -1.17 -7.82
CA LEU A 229 -21.73 -1.16 -8.31
C LEU A 229 -22.69 -1.50 -7.17
N THR A 230 -23.76 -0.72 -7.00
CA THR A 230 -24.86 -1.07 -6.08
C THR A 230 -25.74 -2.18 -6.66
N ASP A 231 -26.76 -2.63 -5.92
CA ASP A 231 -27.74 -3.58 -6.46
C ASP A 231 -28.49 -3.06 -7.69
N ASN A 232 -28.64 -1.74 -7.82
CA ASN A 232 -29.23 -1.06 -8.98
C ASN A 232 -28.23 -0.85 -10.13
N ASN A 233 -27.00 -1.39 -10.02
CA ASN A 233 -25.89 -1.21 -10.95
C ASN A 233 -25.45 0.26 -11.11
N GLU A 234 -25.65 1.08 -10.08
CA GLU A 234 -25.11 2.44 -10.04
C GLU A 234 -23.69 2.41 -9.48
N GLU A 235 -22.77 3.13 -10.13
CA GLU A 235 -21.40 3.29 -9.62
C GLU A 235 -21.39 4.29 -8.46
N THR A 236 -20.81 3.89 -7.34
CA THR A 236 -20.67 4.73 -6.15
C THR A 236 -19.34 4.51 -5.44
N GLN A 237 -18.89 5.50 -4.67
CA GLN A 237 -17.70 5.40 -3.83
C GLN A 237 -18.00 4.55 -2.60
N ILE A 238 -17.17 3.55 -2.31
CA ILE A 238 -17.41 2.66 -1.16
C ILE A 238 -17.38 3.41 0.17
N GLU A 239 -16.55 4.46 0.28
CA GLU A 239 -16.46 5.31 1.48
C GLU A 239 -17.78 6.04 1.78
N GLY A 240 -18.59 6.31 0.76
CA GLY A 240 -19.93 6.88 0.90
C GLY A 240 -20.97 5.88 1.41
N LEU A 241 -20.73 4.57 1.25
CA LEU A 241 -21.60 3.49 1.72
C LEU A 241 -21.18 2.96 3.09
N VAL A 242 -19.88 2.85 3.34
CA VAL A 242 -19.31 2.29 4.56
C VAL A 242 -18.26 3.24 5.12
N ASN A 243 -18.59 3.93 6.20
CA ASN A 243 -17.66 4.85 6.85
C ASN A 243 -16.49 4.09 7.49
N GLY A 244 -15.27 4.58 7.29
CA GLY A 244 -14.05 4.01 7.87
C GLY A 244 -13.52 2.77 7.14
N VAL A 245 -14.09 2.42 5.99
CA VAL A 245 -13.52 1.43 5.08
C VAL A 245 -12.16 1.91 4.58
N LYS A 246 -11.23 0.97 4.39
CA LYS A 246 -9.95 1.24 3.72
C LYS A 246 -9.81 0.34 2.52
N VAL A 247 -9.57 0.93 1.34
CA VAL A 247 -9.29 0.18 0.11
C VAL A 247 -7.81 0.29 -0.22
N ILE A 248 -7.20 -0.84 -0.59
CA ILE A 248 -5.82 -0.89 -1.06
C ILE A 248 -5.69 -1.83 -2.26
N PRO A 249 -4.72 -1.59 -3.15
CA PRO A 249 -3.83 -0.43 -3.24
C PRO A 249 -4.55 0.88 -3.56
N GLU A 250 -3.83 2.00 -3.46
CA GLU A 250 -4.33 3.32 -3.86
C GLU A 250 -4.59 3.39 -5.38
N PRO A 251 -5.51 4.25 -5.86
CA PRO A 251 -5.93 4.27 -7.27
C PRO A 251 -4.82 4.46 -8.29
N PHE A 252 -3.73 5.15 -7.92
CA PHE A 252 -2.60 5.39 -8.82
C PHE A 252 -1.86 4.11 -9.24
N PHE A 253 -2.05 2.99 -8.53
CA PHE A 253 -1.48 1.69 -8.94
C PHE A 253 -2.16 1.10 -10.18
N TYR A 254 -3.32 1.64 -10.56
CA TYR A 254 -4.08 1.24 -11.75
C TYR A 254 -4.06 2.30 -12.86
N HIS A 255 -3.26 3.36 -12.71
CA HIS A 255 -3.11 4.37 -13.77
C HIS A 255 -2.31 3.77 -14.93
N ASN A 256 -2.98 3.61 -16.08
CA ASN A 256 -2.47 3.76 -17.46
C ASN A 256 -3.15 2.84 -18.48
N ASP A 257 -3.89 1.81 -18.07
CA ASP A 257 -4.62 0.96 -19.02
C ASP A 257 -5.89 0.37 -18.38
N ILE A 258 -7.04 0.51 -19.05
CA ILE A 258 -8.29 -0.20 -18.69
C ILE A 258 -8.12 -1.72 -18.88
N ILE A 259 -7.12 -2.09 -19.69
CA ILE A 259 -6.78 -3.44 -20.06
C ILE A 259 -5.47 -3.81 -19.37
N THR A 260 -5.56 -4.67 -18.36
CA THR A 260 -4.37 -5.15 -17.63
C THR A 260 -4.27 -6.67 -17.75
N LYS A 261 -3.12 -7.25 -17.41
CA LYS A 261 -3.01 -8.71 -17.32
C LYS A 261 -3.63 -9.25 -16.03
N ASN A 262 -3.47 -8.52 -14.93
CA ASN A 262 -4.00 -8.91 -13.63
C ASN A 262 -4.54 -7.69 -12.90
N PHE A 263 -5.65 -7.88 -12.22
CA PHE A 263 -6.21 -6.91 -11.29
C PHE A 263 -6.27 -7.54 -9.90
N LEU A 264 -5.92 -6.77 -8.89
CA LEU A 264 -5.98 -7.20 -7.50
C LEU A 264 -6.27 -6.00 -6.62
N SER A 265 -7.35 -6.07 -5.85
CA SER A 265 -7.77 -5.05 -4.90
C SER A 265 -8.27 -5.67 -3.62
N TYR A 266 -8.21 -4.91 -2.53
CA TYR A 266 -8.61 -5.31 -1.19
C TYR A 266 -9.45 -4.24 -0.55
N ILE A 267 -10.47 -4.68 0.17
CA ILE A 267 -11.27 -3.84 1.05
C ILE A 267 -11.10 -4.33 2.48
N PHE A 268 -10.73 -3.41 3.37
CA PHE A 268 -10.60 -3.61 4.80
C PHE A 268 -11.86 -3.03 5.43
N LEU A 269 -12.71 -3.92 5.94
CA LEU A 269 -13.95 -3.51 6.57
C LEU A 269 -13.66 -2.90 7.94
N PRO A 270 -14.35 -1.81 8.31
CA PRO A 270 -14.17 -1.18 9.59
C PRO A 270 -14.65 -2.11 10.71
N PHE A 271 -14.32 -1.75 11.95
CA PHE A 271 -14.84 -2.44 13.14
C PHE A 271 -16.37 -2.30 13.30
N ARG A 272 -16.99 -1.31 12.63
CA ARG A 272 -18.44 -1.05 12.67
C ARG A 272 -18.98 -0.83 11.27
N ILE A 273 -19.91 -1.67 10.87
CA ILE A 273 -20.72 -1.57 9.65
C ILE A 273 -22.12 -1.14 10.08
N GLN A 274 -22.54 0.05 9.63
CA GLN A 274 -23.77 0.67 10.09
C GLN A 274 -25.02 0.11 9.42
N ASP A 275 -24.93 -0.38 8.19
CA ASP A 275 -26.09 -0.87 7.45
C ASP A 275 -25.74 -2.09 6.60
N ASN A 276 -26.76 -2.94 6.39
CA ASN A 276 -26.63 -4.02 5.43
C ASN A 276 -26.61 -3.41 4.03
N THR A 277 -25.60 -3.71 3.24
CA THR A 277 -25.50 -3.21 1.86
C THR A 277 -24.84 -4.26 1.00
N LYS A 278 -25.29 -4.39 -0.24
CA LYS A 278 -24.67 -5.28 -1.22
C LYS A 278 -24.00 -4.45 -2.29
N VAL A 279 -22.75 -4.79 -2.58
CA VAL A 279 -21.94 -4.13 -3.60
C VAL A 279 -21.36 -5.17 -4.55
N LYS A 280 -21.10 -4.78 -5.79
CA LYS A 280 -20.66 -5.68 -6.86
C LYS A 280 -19.44 -5.14 -7.58
N CYS A 281 -18.60 -6.06 -8.01
CA CYS A 281 -17.53 -5.81 -8.97
C CYS A 281 -17.51 -6.92 -10.01
N VAL A 282 -17.24 -6.55 -11.25
CA VAL A 282 -17.25 -7.46 -12.40
C VAL A 282 -15.84 -7.59 -12.95
N CYS A 283 -15.45 -8.83 -13.19
CA CYS A 283 -14.23 -9.25 -13.81
C CYS A 283 -14.53 -9.75 -15.22
N THR A 284 -13.89 -9.20 -16.24
CA THR A 284 -14.02 -9.67 -17.62
C THR A 284 -12.65 -10.08 -18.14
N ILE A 285 -12.54 -11.30 -18.65
CA ILE A 285 -11.36 -11.83 -19.31
C ILE A 285 -11.68 -12.05 -20.78
N ALA A 286 -11.00 -11.30 -21.64
CA ALA A 286 -11.10 -11.44 -23.09
C ALA A 286 -9.88 -12.22 -23.61
N ASP A 287 -10.13 -13.34 -24.28
CA ASP A 287 -9.12 -14.09 -25.02
C ASP A 287 -9.00 -13.51 -26.43
N GLN A 288 -7.85 -12.91 -26.73
CA GLN A 288 -7.62 -12.27 -28.02
C GLN A 288 -7.49 -13.26 -29.18
N VAL A 289 -7.11 -14.51 -28.92
CA VAL A 289 -6.90 -15.52 -29.97
C VAL A 289 -8.25 -16.12 -30.39
N SER A 290 -9.06 -16.52 -29.43
CA SER A 290 -10.36 -17.14 -29.70
C SER A 290 -11.51 -16.13 -29.82
N ALA A 291 -11.26 -14.84 -29.54
CA ALA A 291 -12.26 -13.78 -29.44
C ALA A 291 -13.38 -14.07 -28.41
N ASN A 292 -13.15 -15.02 -27.50
CA ASN A 292 -14.09 -15.34 -26.43
C ASN A 292 -13.96 -14.33 -25.28
N VAL A 293 -15.09 -14.00 -24.67
CA VAL A 293 -15.16 -13.10 -23.52
C VAL A 293 -15.87 -13.81 -22.39
N TYR A 294 -15.24 -13.84 -21.23
CA TYR A 294 -15.78 -14.46 -20.03
C TYR A 294 -15.90 -13.39 -18.94
N ALA A 295 -17.08 -13.29 -18.31
CA ALA A 295 -17.32 -12.32 -17.26
C ALA A 295 -17.78 -13.02 -15.98
N GLY A 296 -17.34 -12.53 -14.83
CA GLY A 296 -17.80 -12.98 -13.53
C GLY A 296 -17.99 -11.83 -12.55
N THR A 297 -18.88 -12.01 -11.59
CA THR A 297 -19.29 -10.99 -10.63
C THR A 297 -18.94 -11.42 -9.21
N LEU A 298 -18.16 -10.60 -8.52
CA LEU A 298 -18.08 -10.64 -7.06
C LEU A 298 -19.25 -9.86 -6.49
N SER A 299 -20.04 -10.51 -5.64
CA SER A 299 -21.11 -9.91 -4.85
C SER A 299 -20.68 -9.90 -3.39
N LEU A 300 -20.46 -8.71 -2.83
CA LEU A 300 -20.09 -8.52 -1.43
C LEU A 300 -21.30 -8.03 -0.64
N SER A 301 -21.81 -8.89 0.24
CA SER A 301 -22.85 -8.54 1.22
C SER A 301 -22.19 -8.05 2.49
N LEU A 302 -22.25 -6.75 2.74
CA LEU A 302 -21.76 -6.11 3.96
C LEU A 302 -22.81 -6.30 5.06
N ILE A 303 -22.42 -6.98 6.14
CA ILE A 303 -23.33 -7.34 7.23
C ILE A 303 -23.17 -6.34 8.36
N LYS A 304 -24.28 -5.68 8.69
CA LYS A 304 -24.40 -4.77 9.82
C LYS A 304 -24.01 -5.47 11.12
N ASN A 305 -23.10 -4.85 11.86
CA ASN A 305 -22.77 -5.28 13.22
C ASN A 305 -23.03 -4.14 14.21
N PHE A 306 -24.08 -4.31 15.01
CA PHE A 306 -24.33 -3.43 16.14
C PHE A 306 -23.48 -3.88 17.32
N ASN A 307 -22.46 -3.12 17.69
CA ASN A 307 -22.06 -3.12 19.09
C ASN A 307 -23.10 -2.32 19.85
N LEU A 308 -23.97 -3.01 20.61
CA LEU A 308 -25.01 -2.44 21.48
C LEU A 308 -24.47 -1.64 22.67
N TYR A 309 -23.26 -1.09 22.58
CA TYR A 309 -22.73 -0.16 23.56
C TYR A 309 -22.08 1.03 22.86
N PRO A 310 -22.64 2.26 23.00
CA PRO A 310 -21.78 3.42 22.91
C PRO A 310 -20.73 3.24 24.00
N ILE A 311 -19.46 3.15 23.60
CA ILE A 311 -18.38 3.38 24.55
C ILE A 311 -18.55 4.84 24.93
N ASN A 312 -19.25 5.09 26.03
CA ASN A 312 -19.06 6.30 26.80
C ASN A 312 -17.59 6.27 27.22
N SER A 313 -16.73 6.91 26.45
CA SER A 313 -15.34 7.19 26.84
C SER A 313 -15.34 8.30 27.90
N ALA A 314 -16.02 8.03 28.99
CA ALA A 314 -15.97 8.72 30.27
C ALA A 314 -16.26 7.66 31.33
N ASN A 315 -15.22 7.26 32.08
CA ASN A 315 -15.21 6.31 33.20
C ASN A 315 -15.06 4.83 32.81
N ASN A 316 -13.85 4.43 32.41
CA ASN A 316 -13.32 3.09 32.71
C ASN A 316 -11.88 3.22 33.20
N GLU A 317 -11.71 3.95 34.30
CA GLU A 317 -10.63 3.66 35.23
C GLU A 317 -11.17 2.65 36.24
N THR A 318 -10.63 1.43 36.16
CA THR A 318 -10.42 0.47 37.25
C THR A 318 -11.54 0.27 38.28
N THR A 319 -12.19 -0.89 38.22
CA THR A 319 -12.56 -1.62 39.44
C THR A 319 -12.23 -3.09 39.28
N ASN A 320 -11.00 -3.45 39.66
CA ASN A 320 -10.75 -4.74 40.27
C ASN A 320 -11.41 -4.71 41.66
N GLU A 321 -12.49 -5.46 41.83
CA GLU A 321 -13.01 -5.81 43.15
C GLU A 321 -11.95 -6.58 43.94
N LYS A 322 -11.37 -5.94 44.96
CA LYS A 322 -11.03 -6.52 46.26
C LYS A 322 -10.37 -5.47 47.16
N ASN A 323 -11.15 -4.91 48.08
CA ASN A 323 -10.91 -4.88 49.53
C ASN A 323 -11.68 -3.72 50.18
N LEU A 324 -12.61 -4.07 51.07
CA LEU A 324 -13.10 -3.21 52.14
C LEU A 324 -11.92 -2.84 53.05
N THR A 325 -11.74 -1.56 53.37
CA THR A 325 -11.87 -1.02 54.74
C THR A 325 -11.69 0.50 54.78
N ASP A 326 -12.54 1.11 55.61
CA ASP A 326 -12.58 2.47 56.14
C ASP A 326 -11.40 3.42 55.87
N HIS A 327 -11.73 4.61 55.32
CA HIS A 327 -11.60 5.86 56.06
C HIS A 327 -12.24 7.04 55.30
N LYS A 328 -13.20 7.72 55.95
CA LYS A 328 -13.69 9.06 55.59
C LYS A 328 -12.53 10.06 55.57
N ASN A 329 -12.44 10.86 54.50
CA ASN A 329 -12.41 12.33 54.62
C ASN A 329 -12.60 13.05 53.28
N ASN A 330 -13.34 14.15 53.39
CA ASN A 330 -13.71 15.07 52.32
C ASN A 330 -12.50 15.76 51.69
N GLN A 331 -12.52 15.95 50.37
CA GLN A 331 -12.41 17.27 49.74
C GLN A 331 -12.65 17.21 48.23
N ALA A 332 -13.59 18.02 47.78
CA ALA A 332 -13.83 18.34 46.39
C ALA A 332 -12.72 19.26 45.85
N GLN A 333 -12.27 19.07 44.59
CA GLN A 333 -12.14 20.19 43.65
C GLN A 333 -11.74 19.76 42.22
N LYS A 334 -12.55 20.27 41.28
CA LYS A 334 -12.22 20.84 39.96
C LYS A 334 -11.50 19.98 38.91
N GLY A 335 -12.28 19.65 37.89
CA GLY A 335 -11.78 19.40 36.54
C GLY A 335 -11.22 20.66 35.86
N SER A 336 -10.30 20.44 34.91
CA SER A 336 -9.93 21.43 33.90
C SER A 336 -9.45 20.70 32.64
N SER A 337 -10.09 21.01 31.52
CA SER A 337 -9.92 20.43 30.20
C SER A 337 -8.67 21.00 29.49
N LYS A 338 -7.85 20.11 28.93
CA LYS A 338 -6.72 20.45 28.04
C LYS A 338 -7.20 20.77 26.62
N ILE A 339 -8.01 21.84 26.46
CA ILE A 339 -8.41 22.39 25.14
C ILE A 339 -7.81 23.81 24.92
N GLY A 340 -6.99 24.31 25.85
CA GLY A 340 -6.44 25.68 25.78
C GLY A 340 -5.09 25.86 25.10
N GLN A 341 -4.39 24.81 24.65
CA GLN A 341 -2.98 24.95 24.21
C GLN A 341 -2.77 25.04 22.70
N TYR A 342 -3.76 24.70 21.86
CA TYR A 342 -3.62 24.77 20.40
C TYR A 342 -4.26 26.01 19.76
N SER A 343 -5.18 26.70 20.46
CA SER A 343 -5.80 27.93 19.93
C SER A 343 -4.86 29.14 20.01
N SER A 344 -3.97 29.19 20.99
CA SER A 344 -3.02 30.31 21.17
C SER A 344 -1.95 30.37 20.08
N PHE A 345 -1.59 29.24 19.46
CA PHE A 345 -0.54 29.19 18.44
C PHE A 345 -1.06 29.66 17.07
N LEU A 346 -2.28 29.22 16.70
CA LEU A 346 -2.95 29.67 15.48
C LEU A 346 -3.29 31.16 15.51
N PHE A 347 -3.67 31.69 16.68
CA PHE A 347 -3.92 33.13 16.85
C PHE A 347 -2.64 33.97 16.69
N PHE A 348 -1.50 33.47 17.19
CA PHE A 348 -0.20 34.15 17.03
C PHE A 348 0.25 34.20 15.57
N ILE A 349 0.03 33.12 14.80
CA ILE A 349 0.36 33.07 13.36
C ILE A 349 -0.53 34.04 12.57
N LEU A 350 -1.83 34.13 12.89
CA LEU A 350 -2.76 35.08 12.25
C LEU A 350 -2.41 36.54 12.53
N VAL A 351 -2.00 36.87 13.76
CA VAL A 351 -1.56 38.23 14.12
C VAL A 351 -0.27 38.60 13.37
N LEU A 352 0.72 37.70 13.32
CA LEU A 352 1.96 37.93 12.57
C LEU A 352 1.72 38.09 11.06
N ALA A 353 0.77 37.35 10.48
CA ALA A 353 0.40 37.48 9.07
C ALA A 353 -0.28 38.83 8.76
N SER A 354 -1.07 39.36 9.69
CA SER A 354 -1.75 40.65 9.52
C SER A 354 -0.81 41.86 9.59
N ILE A 355 0.25 41.78 10.40
CA ILE A 355 1.26 42.83 10.54
C ILE A 355 2.17 42.89 9.29
N CYS A 356 2.40 41.76 8.62
CA CYS A 356 3.16 41.71 7.36
C CYS A 356 2.38 42.22 6.13
N LEU A 357 1.04 42.32 6.19
CA LEU A 357 0.23 42.85 5.09
C LEU A 357 0.01 44.37 5.17
N SER A 358 0.43 45.03 6.25
CA SER A 358 0.18 46.45 6.50
C SER A 358 1.45 47.32 6.57
N LEU A 359 2.55 46.85 5.97
CA LEU A 359 3.83 47.57 5.85
C LEU A 359 4.37 47.57 4.42
#